data_AF-A0A9E2JWK1-F1
#
_entry.id   AF-A0A9E2JWK1-F1
#
_cell.length_a   1.000
_cell.length_b   1.000
_cell.length_c   1.000
_cell.angle_alpha   90.00
_cell.angle_beta   90.00
_cell.angle_gamma   90.00
#
_symmetry.space_group_name_H-M   'P 1'
#
loop_
_entity.id
_entity.type
_entity.pdbx_description
1 polymer ?
#
loop_
_entity_poly.entity_id
_entity_poly.type
_entity_poly.pdbx_seq_one_letter_code
_entity_poly.pdbx_strand_id
1 'polypeptide(L)' 'MSVQEMGLGARGDEFYEALMAVHDGLEEPESHALNARIVLILANRIGDVDTLKDLLTVAADG' A
#
# COMPACT_ATOMS: atom_id res chain seq x y z
N MET A 1 -9.85 -8.86 4.23
CA MET A 1 -10.11 -7.60 3.52
C MET A 1 -9.88 -7.86 2.04
N SER A 2 -10.93 -7.90 1.25
CA SER A 2 -10.83 -8.06 -0.21
C SER A 2 -10.30 -6.77 -0.85
N VAL A 3 -9.69 -6.86 -2.04
CA VAL A 3 -9.18 -5.70 -2.77
C VAL A 3 -10.30 -4.68 -3.10
N GLN A 4 -11.54 -5.18 -3.22
CA GLN A 4 -12.74 -4.37 -3.44
C GLN A 4 -13.10 -3.52 -2.20
N GLU A 5 -12.79 -4.00 -0.99
CA GLU A 5 -12.98 -3.25 0.27
C GLU A 5 -11.90 -2.18 0.47
N MET A 6 -10.76 -2.25 -0.24
CA MET A 6 -9.67 -1.28 -0.18
C MET A 6 -9.88 -0.04 -1.08
N GLY A 7 -11.05 0.08 -1.73
CA GLY A 7 -11.43 1.27 -2.50
C GLY A 7 -10.83 1.38 -3.91
N LEU A 8 -10.19 0.33 -4.43
CA LEU A 8 -9.56 0.33 -5.76
C LEU A 8 -10.52 0.03 -6.92
N GLY A 9 -11.80 -0.22 -6.63
CA GLY A 9 -12.83 -0.47 -7.64
C GLY A 9 -12.52 -1.67 -8.56
N ALA A 10 -13.07 -1.66 -9.77
CA ALA A 10 -12.97 -2.78 -10.71
C ALA A 10 -11.54 -3.11 -11.21
N ARG A 11 -10.57 -2.21 -10.97
CA ARG A 11 -9.16 -2.40 -11.36
C ARG A 11 -8.24 -2.72 -10.19
N GLY A 12 -8.81 -3.00 -9.02
CA GLY A 12 -8.04 -3.38 -7.85
C GLY A 12 -7.20 -4.63 -8.08
N ASP A 13 -7.74 -5.61 -8.82
CA ASP A 13 -7.04 -6.85 -9.12
C ASP A 13 -5.76 -6.61 -9.94
N GLU A 14 -5.80 -5.72 -10.94
CA GLU A 14 -4.61 -5.34 -11.72
C GLU A 14 -3.50 -4.73 -10.84
N PHE A 15 -3.87 -3.88 -9.88
CA PHE A 15 -2.89 -3.30 -8.96
C PHE A 15 -2.33 -4.34 -7.99
N TYR A 16 -3.18 -5.22 -7.45
CA TYR A 16 -2.75 -6.29 -6.55
C TYR A 16 -1.79 -7.25 -7.25
N GLU A 17 -2.08 -7.64 -8.48
CA GLU A 17 -1.18 -8.46 -9.31
C GLU A 17 0.18 -7.77 -9.51
N ALA A 18 0.17 -6.48 -9.89
CA ALA A 18 1.40 -5.71 -10.05
C ALA A 18 2.20 -5.59 -8.73
N LEU A 19 1.50 -5.43 -7.60
CA LEU A 19 2.12 -5.40 -6.28
C LEU A 19 2.77 -6.76 -5.96
N MET A 20 2.06 -7.87 -6.14
CA MET A 20 2.63 -9.20 -5.88
C MET A 20 3.82 -9.51 -6.80
N ALA A 21 3.76 -9.10 -8.06
CA ALA A 21 4.85 -9.32 -9.01
C ALA A 21 6.16 -8.65 -8.57
N VAL A 22 6.12 -7.48 -7.93
CA VAL A 22 7.36 -6.82 -7.45
C VAL A 22 7.92 -7.43 -6.16
N HIS A 23 7.15 -8.29 -5.48
CA HIS A 23 7.63 -9.07 -4.33
C HIS A 23 8.19 -10.43 -4.72
N ASP A 24 8.00 -10.89 -5.96
CA ASP A 24 8.48 -12.20 -6.40
C ASP A 24 10.01 -12.32 -6.29
N GLY A 25 10.47 -13.40 -5.65
CA GLY A 25 11.89 -13.67 -5.40
C GLY A 25 12.55 -12.87 -4.27
N LEU A 26 11.82 -12.00 -3.56
CA LEU A 26 12.34 -11.28 -2.39
C LEU A 26 12.25 -12.13 -1.11
N GLU A 27 13.28 -12.03 -0.27
CA GLU A 27 13.18 -12.51 1.11
C GLU A 27 12.27 -11.59 1.95
N GLU A 28 11.78 -12.10 3.08
CA GLU A 28 10.87 -11.36 3.97
C GLU A 28 11.40 -9.95 4.36
N PRO A 29 12.69 -9.77 4.75
CA PRO A 29 13.20 -8.43 5.07
C PRO A 29 13.20 -7.48 3.86
N GLU A 30 13.46 -8.00 2.66
CA GLU A 30 13.49 -7.22 1.42
C GLU A 30 12.07 -6.80 1.00
N SER A 31 11.12 -7.71 1.18
CA SER A 31 9.69 -7.47 0.99
C SER A 31 9.17 -6.37 1.93
N HIS A 32 9.56 -6.40 3.21
CA HIS A 32 9.24 -5.31 4.16
C HIS A 32 9.88 -3.98 3.76
N ALA A 33 11.15 -4.00 3.33
CA ALA A 33 11.82 -2.80 2.84
C ALA A 33 11.17 -2.23 1.57
N LEU A 34 10.65 -3.08 0.68
CA LEU A 34 9.84 -2.66 -0.47
C LEU A 34 8.54 -1.99 -0.03
N ASN A 35 7.80 -2.59 0.89
CA ASN A 35 6.57 -2.01 1.42
C ASN A 35 6.80 -0.64 2.06
N ALA A 36 7.84 -0.48 2.87
CA ALA A 36 8.19 0.82 3.47
C ALA A 36 8.46 1.90 2.40
N ARG A 37 9.19 1.55 1.32
CA ARG A 37 9.44 2.46 0.20
C ARG A 37 8.15 2.84 -0.53
N ILE A 38 7.27 1.87 -0.80
CA ILE A 38 5.97 2.12 -1.45
C ILE A 38 5.14 3.10 -0.62
N VAL A 39 5.03 2.87 0.70
CA VAL A 39 4.30 3.77 1.62
C VAL A 39 4.86 5.19 1.57
N LEU A 40 6.19 5.36 1.64
CA LEU A 40 6.81 6.69 1.58
C LEU A 40 6.60 7.40 0.24
N ILE A 41 6.67 6.65 -0.87
CA ILE A 41 6.41 7.20 -2.21
C ILE A 41 4.95 7.66 -2.32
N LEU A 42 4.00 6.84 -1.90
CA LEU A 42 2.57 7.18 -1.92
C LEU A 42 2.28 8.37 -0.99
N ALA A 43 2.88 8.40 0.20
CA ALA A 43 2.75 9.52 1.12
C ALA A 43 3.24 10.84 0.51
N ASN A 44 4.39 10.79 -0.19
CA ASN A 44 4.91 11.95 -0.92
C ASN A 44 3.99 12.38 -2.08
N ARG A 45 3.25 11.46 -2.71
CA ARG A 45 2.25 11.81 -3.74
C ARG A 45 1.01 12.50 -3.15
N ILE A 46 0.63 12.17 -1.92
CA ILE A 46 -0.49 12.81 -1.21
C ILE A 46 -0.07 14.20 -0.71
N GLY A 47 1.11 14.33 -0.09
CA GLY A 47 1.73 15.61 0.28
C GLY A 47 1.11 16.37 1.46
N ASP A 48 -0.13 16.03 1.86
CA ASP A 48 -0.80 16.62 3.03
C ASP A 48 -0.59 15.77 4.29
N VAL A 49 0.06 16.36 5.29
CA VAL A 49 0.42 15.68 6.54
C VAL A 49 -0.80 15.30 7.39
N ASP A 50 -1.87 16.09 7.37
CA ASP A 50 -3.03 15.80 8.20
C ASP A 50 -3.87 14.68 7.58
N THR A 51 -4.06 14.69 6.25
CA THR A 51 -4.59 13.54 5.51
C THR A 51 -3.78 12.27 5.79
N LEU A 52 -2.44 12.34 5.82
CA LEU A 52 -1.60 11.17 6.12
C LEU A 52 -1.79 10.64 7.54
N LYS A 53 -1.97 11.52 8.54
CA LYS A 53 -2.26 11.08 9.92
C LYS A 53 -3.60 10.37 10.01
N ASP A 54 -4.63 10.90 9.34
CA ASP A 54 -5.96 10.27 9.33
C ASP A 54 -5.89 8.87 8.71
N LEU A 55 -5.15 8.70 7.61
CA LEU A 55 -4.91 7.40 7.00
C LEU A 55 -4.17 6.42 7.93
N LEU A 56 -3.20 6.91 8.72
CA LEU A 56 -2.51 6.08 9.71
C LEU A 56 -3.44 5.62 10.83
N THR A 57 -4.36 6.47 11.30
CA THR A 57 -5.39 6.08 12.27
C THR A 57 -6.30 4.99 11.69
N VAL A 58 -6.81 5.18 10.47
CA VAL A 58 -7.65 4.18 9.79
C VAL A 58 -6.92 2.84 9.63
N ALA A 59 -5.64 2.87 9.25
CA ALA A 59 -4.84 1.65 9.10
C ALA A 59 -4.57 0.93 10.43
N ALA A 60 -4.50 1.66 11.54
CA ALA A 60 -4.27 1.10 12.88
C ALA A 60 -5.54 0.49 13.50
N ASP A 61 -6.73 0.91 13.03
CA ASP A 61 -8.04 0.45 13.53
C ASP A 61 -8.54 -0.85 12.86
N GLY A 62 -7.72 -1.48 11.99
CA GLY A 62 -8.04 -2.68 11.21
C GLY A 62 -7.65 -4.02 11.83
#